data_AF-A0A815T858-F1
#
_entry.id   AF-A0A815T858-F1
#
_cell.length_a   1.000
_cell.length_b   1.000
_cell.length_c   1.000
_cell.angle_alpha   90.00
_cell.angle_beta   90.00
_cell.angle_gamma   90.00
#
_symmetry.space_group_name_H-M   'P 1'
#
loop_
_entity.id
_entity.type
_entity.pdbx_description
1 polymer ?
#
loop_
_entity_poly.entity_id
_entity_poly.type
_entity_poly.pdbx_seq_one_letter_code
_entity_poly.pdbx_strand_id
1 'polypeptide(L)'
;MDVGNSLIPPTGRAILKDVPIRVGVIESIPFTIVTNVIDESGQNTTKLTGYVPDLIELLADKIGFIPKIQLAPSNQTYSGLIQVVVNDDYGIAIGDVTVIATRRELVDFSNAIFDNSLRIIMGKTSDVTIELLSFLKAFSRNL
;
A
#
# COMPACT_ATOMS: atom_id res chain seq x y z
N MET A 1 -41.48 15.23 -28.93
CA MET A 1 -41.36 13.89 -29.51
C MET A 1 -40.06 13.87 -30.29
N ASP A 2 -39.04 13.19 -29.79
CA ASP A 2 -38.17 12.34 -30.63
C ASP A 2 -37.36 11.45 -29.70
N VAL A 3 -37.79 10.20 -29.57
CA VAL A 3 -37.13 9.14 -28.80
C VAL A 3 -36.94 7.97 -29.74
N GLY A 4 -35.68 7.60 -29.95
CA GLY A 4 -35.33 6.30 -30.49
C GLY A 4 -34.68 6.34 -31.87
N ASN A 5 -33.34 6.33 -31.88
CA ASN A 5 -32.60 5.39 -32.73
C ASN A 5 -31.12 5.31 -32.33
N SER A 6 -30.80 4.62 -31.23
CA SER A 6 -29.43 4.12 -31.04
C SER A 6 -29.43 2.62 -31.29
N LEU A 7 -28.80 2.20 -32.39
CA LEU A 7 -28.67 0.81 -32.83
C LEU A 7 -27.47 0.09 -32.17
N ILE A 8 -26.86 0.71 -31.16
CA ILE A 8 -25.79 0.10 -30.39
C ILE A 8 -26.47 -0.57 -29.20
N PRO A 9 -26.58 -1.92 -29.16
CA PRO A 9 -27.03 -2.59 -27.94
C PRO A 9 -26.08 -2.14 -26.82
N PRO A 10 -26.58 -1.66 -25.67
CA PRO A 10 -25.71 -1.29 -24.58
C PRO A 10 -24.93 -2.55 -24.19
N THR A 11 -23.66 -2.60 -24.57
CA THR A 11 -22.74 -3.59 -24.04
C THR A 11 -22.68 -3.31 -22.55
N GLY A 12 -23.44 -4.07 -21.76
CA GLY A 12 -23.53 -3.98 -20.30
C GLY A 12 -22.23 -4.31 -19.57
N ARG A 13 -21.09 -4.07 -20.20
CA ARG A 13 -19.76 -4.12 -19.60
C ARG A 13 -19.44 -2.72 -19.14
N ALA A 14 -19.35 -2.52 -17.83
CA ALA A 14 -18.84 -1.29 -17.26
C ALA A 14 -17.42 -1.05 -17.80
N ILE A 15 -17.24 0.04 -18.53
CA ILE A 15 -15.93 0.49 -18.99
C ILE A 15 -15.43 1.44 -17.91
N LEU A 16 -14.25 1.18 -17.35
CA LEU A 16 -13.67 2.03 -16.28
C LEU A 16 -13.11 3.37 -16.80
N LYS A 17 -13.24 3.61 -18.11
CA LYS A 17 -12.77 4.82 -18.75
C LYS A 17 -13.56 6.03 -18.27
N ASP A 18 -12.86 7.05 -17.79
CA ASP A 18 -13.42 8.29 -17.24
C ASP A 18 -14.26 8.11 -15.95
N VAL A 19 -14.13 6.96 -15.28
CA VAL A 19 -14.82 6.70 -14.02
C VAL A 19 -13.99 7.23 -12.84
N PRO A 20 -14.54 8.10 -11.97
CA PRO A 20 -13.86 8.53 -10.76
C PRO A 20 -13.87 7.41 -9.72
N ILE A 21 -12.70 6.87 -9.39
CA ILE A 21 -12.54 5.80 -8.41
C ILE A 21 -11.87 6.37 -7.16
N ARG A 22 -12.51 6.14 -6.00
CA ARG A 22 -11.92 6.47 -4.70
C ARG A 22 -10.90 5.41 -4.32
N VAL A 23 -9.65 5.81 -4.17
CA VAL A 23 -8.51 4.94 -3.89
C VAL A 23 -8.06 5.19 -2.45
N GLY A 24 -8.34 4.22 -1.56
CA GLY A 24 -7.86 4.25 -0.19
C GLY A 24 -6.39 3.86 -0.10
N VAL A 25 -5.57 4.68 0.54
CA VAL A 25 -4.15 4.38 0.81
C VAL A 25 -3.85 4.53 2.30
N ILE A 26 -2.94 3.71 2.82
CA ILE A 26 -2.41 3.82 4.19
C ILE A 26 -1.00 4.39 4.12
N GLU A 27 -0.64 5.22 5.11
CA GLU A 27 0.73 5.65 5.34
C GLU A 27 1.59 4.46 5.79
N SER A 28 2.56 4.07 4.98
CA SER A 28 3.48 2.97 5.26
C SER A 28 4.80 3.23 4.54
N ILE A 29 5.87 3.51 5.29
CA ILE A 29 7.19 3.80 4.72
C ILE A 29 7.85 2.46 4.31
N PRO A 30 8.39 2.32 3.08
CA PRO A 30 8.64 3.35 2.07
C PRO A 30 7.58 3.45 0.95
N PHE A 31 6.45 2.77 1.08
CA PHE A 31 5.43 2.63 0.03
C PHE A 31 4.57 3.89 -0.15
N THR A 32 4.11 4.48 0.95
CA THR A 32 3.35 5.74 0.99
C THR A 32 3.90 6.60 2.11
N ILE A 33 4.45 7.74 1.74
CA ILE A 33 5.08 8.71 2.63
C ILE A 33 4.24 9.98 2.59
N VAL A 34 3.88 10.45 3.77
CA VAL A 34 3.11 11.68 3.94
C VAL A 34 4.10 12.81 4.20
N THR A 35 4.19 13.76 3.26
CA THR A 35 5.04 14.94 3.39
C THR A 35 4.20 16.20 3.51
N ASN A 36 4.60 17.10 4.39
CA ASN A 36 3.98 18.41 4.52
C ASN A 36 4.73 19.39 3.61
N VAL A 37 4.03 19.98 2.65
CA VAL A 37 4.56 20.96 1.72
C VAL A 37 3.80 22.26 1.88
N ILE A 38 4.54 23.36 1.94
CA ILE A 38 3.94 24.69 1.92
C ILE A 38 3.61 24.98 0.46
N ASP A 39 2.32 25.11 0.18
CA ASP A 39 1.84 25.46 -1.16
C ASP A 39 2.22 26.91 -1.49
N GLU A 40 2.12 27.30 -2.76
CA GLU A 40 2.43 28.68 -3.23
C GLU A 40 1.59 29.75 -2.51
N SER A 41 0.45 29.33 -1.95
CA SER A 41 -0.45 30.15 -1.12
C SER A 41 -0.09 30.18 0.38
N GLY A 42 1.03 29.60 0.80
CA GLY A 42 1.48 29.54 2.19
C GLY A 42 0.70 28.55 3.07
N GLN A 43 -0.19 27.74 2.49
CA GLN A 43 -0.96 26.73 3.23
C GLN A 43 -0.19 25.41 3.32
N ASN A 44 -0.25 24.77 4.49
CA ASN A 44 0.40 23.49 4.71
C ASN A 44 -0.45 22.38 4.08
N THR A 45 -0.02 21.90 2.92
CA THR A 45 -0.71 20.86 2.15
C THR A 45 0.02 19.54 2.33
N THR A 46 -0.75 18.47 2.46
CA THR A 46 -0.22 17.12 2.56
C THR A 46 0.01 16.55 1.17
N LYS A 47 1.26 16.25 0.82
CA LYS A 47 1.65 15.55 -0.42
C LYS A 47 2.01 14.11 -0.11
N LEU A 48 1.37 13.21 -0.84
CA LEU A 48 1.70 11.78 -0.81
C LEU A 48 2.82 11.52 -1.80
N THR A 49 3.90 10.89 -1.34
CA THR A 49 5.02 10.44 -2.18
C THR A 49 5.33 8.97 -1.89
N GLY A 50 6.01 8.29 -2.81
CA GLY A 50 6.41 6.89 -2.65
C GLY A 50 5.89 6.00 -3.77
N TYR A 51 6.10 4.70 -3.62
CA TYR A 51 5.78 3.71 -4.65
C TYR A 51 4.28 3.60 -4.98
N VAL A 52 3.41 3.68 -3.97
CA VAL A 52 1.96 3.47 -4.15
C VAL A 52 1.30 4.62 -4.94
N PRO A 53 1.53 5.91 -4.62
CA PRO A 53 1.05 7.01 -5.45
C PRO A 53 1.47 6.89 -6.92
N ASP A 54 2.75 6.59 -7.18
CA ASP A 54 3.30 6.43 -8.53
C ASP A 54 2.64 5.26 -9.29
N LEU A 55 2.36 4.15 -8.58
CA LEU A 55 1.65 3.01 -9.14
C LEU A 55 0.20 3.37 -9.51
N ILE A 56 -0.49 4.14 -8.67
CA ILE A 56 -1.87 4.58 -8.94
C ILE A 56 -1.91 5.46 -10.20
N GLU A 57 -0.97 6.38 -10.34
CA GLU A 57 -0.87 7.22 -11.54
C GLU A 57 -0.62 6.38 -12.80
N LEU A 58 0.29 5.41 -12.74
CA LEU A 58 0.55 4.49 -13.85
C LEU A 58 -0.68 3.63 -14.21
N LEU A 59 -1.42 3.17 -13.21
CA LEU A 59 -2.65 2.41 -13.43
C LEU A 59 -3.74 3.28 -14.04
N ALA A 60 -3.88 4.52 -13.58
CA ALA A 60 -4.83 5.49 -14.12
C ALA A 60 -4.54 5.79 -15.59
N ASP A 61 -3.27 6.00 -15.96
CA ASP A 61 -2.86 6.23 -17.36
C ASP A 61 -3.15 5.01 -18.25
N LYS A 62 -2.82 3.79 -17.78
CA LYS A 62 -3.02 2.56 -18.57
C LYS A 62 -4.47 2.12 -18.72
N ILE A 63 -5.28 2.29 -17.67
CA ILE A 63 -6.67 1.81 -17.63
C ILE A 63 -7.64 2.93 -18.04
N GLY A 64 -7.26 4.20 -17.85
CA GLY A 64 -8.05 5.38 -18.19
C GLY A 64 -9.09 5.78 -17.14
N PHE A 65 -8.92 5.40 -15.87
CA PHE A 65 -9.81 5.85 -14.78
C PHE A 65 -9.26 7.11 -14.10
N ILE A 66 -10.12 7.84 -13.38
CA ILE A 66 -9.74 9.06 -12.66
C ILE A 66 -9.51 8.72 -11.18
N PRO A 67 -8.25 8.70 -10.69
CA PRO A 67 -7.96 8.34 -9.30
C PRO A 67 -8.30 9.49 -8.35
N LYS A 68 -9.10 9.20 -7.32
CA LYS A 68 -9.30 10.08 -6.16
C LYS A 68 -8.64 9.46 -4.94
N ILE A 69 -7.36 9.78 -4.73
CA ILE A 69 -6.57 9.22 -3.65
C ILE A 69 -7.03 9.81 -2.31
N GLN A 70 -7.35 8.94 -1.36
CA GLN A 70 -7.78 9.29 -0.01
C GLN A 70 -6.87 8.59 0.99
N LEU A 71 -6.17 9.39 1.80
CA LEU A 71 -5.35 8.87 2.88
C LEU A 71 -6.27 8.39 4.01
N ALA A 72 -6.14 7.11 4.35
CA ALA A 72 -6.82 6.55 5.50
C ALA A 72 -6.30 7.22 6.79
N PRO A 73 -7.16 7.41 7.81
CA PRO A 73 -6.74 7.95 9.10
C PRO A 73 -5.58 7.16 9.71
N SER A 74 -4.65 7.82 10.40
CA SER A 74 -3.46 7.16 10.99
C SER A 74 -3.81 6.11 12.06
N ASN A 75 -5.02 6.15 12.64
CA ASN A 75 -5.52 5.16 13.58
C ASN A 75 -6.25 3.98 12.90
N GLN A 76 -6.36 3.99 11.57
CA GLN A 76 -7.08 2.97 10.84
C GLN A 76 -6.30 1.66 10.84
N THR A 77 -6.96 0.57 11.26
CA THR A 77 -6.37 -0.76 11.16
C THR A 77 -6.53 -1.32 9.75
N TYR A 78 -5.67 -2.26 9.34
CA TYR A 78 -5.84 -2.97 8.06
C TYR A 78 -7.21 -3.64 7.91
N SER A 79 -7.78 -4.16 9.00
CA SER A 79 -9.14 -4.72 8.99
C SER A 79 -10.19 -3.63 8.76
N GLY A 80 -9.98 -2.44 9.35
CA GLY A 80 -10.81 -1.28 9.09
C GLY A 80 -10.71 -0.80 7.65
N LEU A 81 -9.53 -0.81 7.02
CA LEU A 81 -9.38 -0.46 5.60
C LEU A 81 -10.22 -1.37 4.70
N ILE A 82 -10.26 -2.67 5.01
CA ILE A 82 -11.07 -3.65 4.28
C ILE A 82 -12.55 -3.38 4.47
N GLN A 83 -12.99 -3.07 5.69
CA GLN A 83 -14.39 -2.72 5.93
C GLN A 83 -14.83 -1.48 5.15
N VAL A 84 -13.96 -0.47 5.03
CA VAL A 84 -14.25 0.74 4.24
C VAL A 84 -14.37 0.41 2.73
N VAL A 85 -13.67 -0.61 2.24
CA VAL A 85 -13.90 -1.14 0.88
C VAL A 85 -15.21 -1.91 0.78
N VAL A 86 -15.52 -2.78 1.75
CA VAL A 86 -16.78 -3.54 1.80
C VAL A 86 -18.01 -2.62 1.86
N ASN A 87 -17.88 -1.48 2.53
CA ASN A 87 -18.94 -0.49 2.69
C ASN A 87 -19.06 0.47 1.49
N ASP A 88 -18.31 0.26 0.40
CA ASP A 88 -18.23 1.11 -0.80
C ASP A 88 -17.79 2.57 -0.52
N ASP A 89 -17.20 2.85 0.64
CA ASP A 89 -16.63 4.16 0.95
C ASP A 89 -15.39 4.42 0.08
N TYR A 90 -14.58 3.37 -0.14
CA TYR A 90 -13.50 3.30 -1.11
C TYR A 90 -13.83 2.25 -2.18
N GLY A 91 -13.63 2.60 -3.46
CA GLY A 91 -13.84 1.65 -4.55
C GLY A 91 -12.70 0.63 -4.66
N ILE A 92 -11.47 1.05 -4.33
CA ILE A 92 -10.31 0.18 -4.21
C ILE A 92 -9.42 0.65 -3.06
N ALA A 93 -8.67 -0.27 -2.46
CA ALA A 93 -7.60 0.07 -1.52
C ALA A 93 -6.27 -0.51 -1.98
N ILE A 94 -5.21 0.29 -1.96
CA ILE A 94 -3.87 -0.10 -2.39
C ILE A 94 -2.89 0.21 -1.25
N GLY A 95 -2.15 -0.81 -0.84
CA GLY A 95 -1.17 -0.72 0.25
C GLY A 95 -0.55 -2.08 0.55
N ASP A 96 0.23 -2.15 1.61
CA ASP A 96 0.87 -3.34 2.17
C ASP A 96 -0.12 -4.25 2.93
N VAL A 97 -1.23 -4.59 2.26
CA VAL A 97 -2.28 -5.42 2.84
C VAL A 97 -1.93 -6.90 2.73
N THR A 98 -1.71 -7.57 3.87
CA THR A 98 -1.52 -9.02 3.90
C THR A 98 -2.80 -9.76 3.52
N VAL A 99 -2.69 -10.66 2.54
CA VAL A 99 -3.79 -11.53 2.09
C VAL A 99 -3.88 -12.75 3.02
N ILE A 100 -4.97 -12.85 3.78
CA ILE A 100 -5.28 -13.99 4.65
C ILE A 100 -6.69 -14.52 4.33
N ALA A 101 -6.98 -15.77 4.72
CA ALA A 101 -8.25 -16.44 4.40
C ALA A 101 -9.48 -15.64 4.84
N THR A 102 -9.49 -15.14 6.08
CA THR A 102 -10.61 -14.36 6.64
C THR A 102 -10.87 -13.05 5.90
N ARG A 103 -9.87 -12.48 5.23
CA ARG A 103 -10.04 -11.25 4.43
C ARG A 103 -10.57 -11.55 3.04
N ARG A 104 -10.21 -12.70 2.46
CA ARG A 104 -10.73 -13.16 1.16
C ARG A 104 -12.22 -13.46 1.19
N GLU A 105 -12.77 -13.79 2.35
CA GLU A 105 -14.22 -13.96 2.52
C GLU A 105 -14.99 -12.62 2.42
N LEU A 106 -14.30 -11.49 2.58
CA LEU A 106 -14.91 -10.16 2.59
C LEU A 106 -14.65 -9.36 1.31
N VAL A 107 -13.45 -9.52 0.71
CA VAL A 107 -13.03 -8.77 -0.49
C VAL A 107 -12.19 -9.65 -1.41
N ASP A 108 -12.25 -9.35 -2.70
CA ASP A 108 -11.34 -9.92 -3.69
C ASP A 108 -10.00 -9.18 -3.72
N PHE A 109 -8.93 -9.94 -3.98
CA PHE A 109 -7.57 -9.41 -4.07
C PHE A 109 -7.01 -9.62 -5.47
N SER A 110 -6.18 -8.67 -5.92
CA SER A 110 -5.33 -8.88 -7.09
C SER A 110 -4.26 -9.93 -6.80
N ASN A 111 -3.49 -10.29 -7.83
CA ASN A 111 -2.18 -10.92 -7.60
C ASN A 111 -1.32 -10.02 -6.72
N ALA A 112 -0.51 -10.64 -5.86
CA ALA A 112 0.41 -9.91 -4.99
C ALA A 112 1.41 -9.12 -5.86
N ILE A 113 1.42 -7.79 -5.68
CA ILE A 113 2.36 -6.89 -6.35
C ILE A 113 3.74 -6.91 -5.68
N PHE A 114 3.80 -7.36 -4.42
CA PHE A 114 5.01 -7.51 -3.64
C PHE A 114 4.92 -8.81 -2.83
N ASP A 115 5.97 -9.63 -2.88
CA ASP A 115 6.02 -10.87 -2.13
C ASP A 115 6.68 -10.62 -0.77
N ASN A 116 5.87 -10.57 0.29
CA ASN A 116 6.37 -10.27 1.63
C ASN A 116 6.76 -11.58 2.34
N SER A 117 7.94 -12.12 1.99
CA SER A 117 8.52 -13.26 2.68
C SER A 117 8.93 -12.88 4.11
N LEU A 118 8.53 -13.66 5.12
CA LEU A 118 9.01 -13.50 6.49
C LEU A 118 10.54 -13.49 6.53
N ARG A 119 11.14 -12.50 7.20
CA ARG A 119 12.59 -12.41 7.37
C ARG A 119 12.95 -12.28 8.85
N ILE A 120 13.96 -13.02 9.28
CA ILE A 120 14.59 -12.81 10.57
C ILE A 120 15.68 -11.75 10.35
N ILE A 121 15.55 -10.62 11.05
CA ILE A 121 16.54 -9.54 11.03
C ILE A 121 17.37 -9.66 12.30
N MET A 122 18.69 -9.73 12.16
CA MET A 122 19.63 -9.73 13.28
C MET A 122 20.60 -8.56 13.10
N GLY A 123 20.91 -7.86 14.19
CA GLY A 123 21.93 -6.83 14.18
C GLY A 123 23.28 -7.41 13.73
N LYS A 124 23.99 -6.71 12.86
CA LYS A 124 25.34 -7.10 12.47
C LYS A 124 26.23 -7.09 13.71
N THR A 125 26.74 -8.24 14.14
CA THR A 125 27.70 -8.31 15.24
C THR A 125 29.03 -7.73 14.75
N SER A 126 29.29 -6.46 15.07
CA SER A 126 30.56 -5.80 14.83
C SER A 126 31.49 -6.04 16.01
N ASP A 127 31.89 -7.29 16.24
CA ASP A 127 33.09 -7.58 17.01
C ASP A 127 33.45 -9.07 16.87
N VAL A 128 34.43 -9.36 16.01
CA VAL A 128 35.32 -10.48 16.28
C VAL A 128 36.45 -9.87 17.09
N THR A 129 36.22 -9.69 18.38
CA THR A 129 37.32 -9.35 19.29
C THR A 129 38.26 -10.56 19.30
N ILE A 130 39.35 -10.50 18.55
CA ILE A 130 40.43 -11.49 18.67
C ILE A 130 41.11 -11.22 20.01
N GLU A 131 40.62 -11.89 21.06
CA GLU A 131 41.30 -11.85 22.34
C GLU A 131 42.63 -12.59 22.22
N LEU A 132 43.74 -11.85 22.32
CA LEU A 132 45.11 -12.38 22.24
C LEU A 132 45.36 -13.53 23.22
N LEU A 133 44.64 -13.55 24.35
CA LEU A 133 44.73 -14.57 25.39
C LEU A 133 43.66 -15.65 25.28
N SER A 134 42.89 -15.71 24.18
CA SER A 134 41.88 -16.75 23.95
C SER A 134 42.46 -18.17 24.08
N PHE A 135 43.74 -18.36 23.74
CA PHE A 135 44.45 -19.63 23.91
C PHE A 135 44.62 -20.05 25.38
N LEU A 136 44.64 -19.10 26.32
CA LEU A 136 44.77 -19.38 27.76
C LEU A 136 43.42 -19.66 28.44
N LYS A 137 42.28 -19.28 27.83
CA LYS A 137 40.93 -19.58 28.38
C LYS A 137 40.69 -21.08 28.56
N ALA A 138 41.29 -21.93 27.72
CA ALA A 138 41.18 -23.38 27.85
C ALA A 138 41.88 -23.94 29.11
N PHE A 139 42.85 -23.21 29.66
CA PHE A 139 43.66 -23.61 30.82
C PHE A 139 43.23 -22.93 32.13
N SER A 140 42.31 -21.96 32.09
CA SER A 140 41.87 -21.22 33.28
C SER A 140 40.83 -21.96 34.13
N ARG A 141 40.52 -23.22 33.82
CA ARG A 141 39.61 -24.03 34.62
C ARG A 141 40.44 -24.80 35.65
N ASN A 142 40.25 -24.45 36.92
CA ASN A 142 40.63 -25.13 38.18
C ASN A 142 41.40 -24.21 39.14
N LEU A 143 40.66 -23.40 39.89
CA LEU A 143 40.86 -23.25 41.34
C LEU A 143 39.52 -23.57 42.02
#